data_AF-A0A2K8SEN0-F1
#
_entry.id   AF-A0A2K8SEN0-F1
#
_cell.length_a   1.000
_cell.length_b   1.000
_cell.length_c   1.000
_cell.angle_alpha   90.00
_cell.angle_beta   90.00
_cell.angle_gamma   90.00
#
_symmetry.space_group_name_H-M   'P 1'
#
loop_
_entity.id
_entity.type
_entity.pdbx_description
1 polymer ?
#
loop_
_entity_poly.entity_id
_entity_poly.type
_entity_poly.pdbx_seq_one_letter_code
_entity_poly.pdbx_strand_id
1 'polypeptide(L)'
;MIFLTPETDIIIAICNGISATTLVTVSFILPFLIKKYNDKKQKIDSGERSLADAFDKYFSDQYPKNDFEWYVAEIKAIIKRNEIKTINCTNCKKKCTSSKYMEWFETVDKTIPEVNNFSFKVGKIGFKIELSVLFCYKCITKKVTKKAIS
;
A
#
# COMPACT_ATOMS: atom_id res chain seq x y z
N MET A 1 29.24 4.92 -60.95
CA MET A 1 29.72 5.85 -59.91
C MET A 1 28.73 5.79 -58.76
N ILE A 2 29.22 5.46 -57.58
CA ILE A 2 28.46 5.06 -56.39
C ILE A 2 27.88 6.32 -55.74
N PHE A 3 26.55 6.50 -55.80
CA PHE A 3 25.83 7.62 -55.17
C PHE A 3 24.85 7.16 -54.06
N LEU A 4 24.83 5.87 -53.71
CA LEU A 4 23.90 5.31 -52.71
C LEU A 4 24.52 5.14 -51.32
N THR A 5 25.84 5.25 -51.18
CA THR A 5 26.56 5.02 -49.90
C THR A 5 26.47 6.16 -48.88
N PRO A 6 26.51 7.47 -49.22
CA PRO A 6 26.55 8.50 -48.19
C PRO A 6 25.21 8.63 -47.45
N GLU A 7 24.08 8.46 -48.14
CA GLU A 7 22.76 8.55 -47.52
C GLU A 7 22.45 7.36 -46.61
N THR A 8 22.84 6.15 -47.03
CA THR A 8 22.66 4.93 -46.22
C THR A 8 23.54 4.93 -44.98
N ASP A 9 24.78 5.42 -45.06
CA ASP A 9 25.67 5.57 -43.91
C ASP A 9 25.16 6.62 -42.91
N ILE A 10 24.59 7.74 -43.38
CA ILE A 10 23.97 8.76 -42.52
C ILE A 10 22.76 8.18 -41.78
N ILE A 11 21.89 7.44 -42.47
CA ILE A 11 20.72 6.80 -41.85
C ILE A 11 21.15 5.78 -40.77
N ILE A 12 22.14 4.94 -41.07
CA ILE A 12 22.69 3.96 -40.12
C ILE A 12 23.31 4.67 -38.91
N ALA A 13 24.06 5.75 -39.11
CA ALA A 13 24.65 6.54 -38.03
C ALA A 13 23.59 7.17 -37.11
N ILE A 14 22.50 7.70 -37.68
CA ILE A 14 21.38 8.26 -36.90
C ILE A 14 20.66 7.17 -36.11
N CYS A 15 20.33 6.04 -36.73
CA CYS A 15 19.69 4.91 -36.04
C CYS A 15 20.57 4.35 -34.91
N ASN A 16 21.89 4.26 -35.13
CA ASN A 16 22.85 3.84 -34.11
C ASN A 16 22.96 4.88 -32.98
N GLY A 17 22.97 6.18 -33.31
CA GLY A 17 22.95 7.25 -32.32
C GLY A 17 21.69 7.24 -31.44
N ILE A 18 20.52 7.05 -32.04
CA ILE A 18 19.24 6.91 -31.31
C ILE A 18 19.26 5.67 -30.42
N SER A 19 19.73 4.54 -30.94
CA SER A 19 19.82 3.28 -30.20
C SER A 19 20.79 3.36 -29.03
N ALA A 20 21.98 3.95 -29.24
CA ALA A 20 22.97 4.16 -28.19
C ALA A 20 22.44 5.09 -27.10
N THR A 21 21.81 6.21 -27.48
CA THR A 21 21.21 7.15 -26.52
C THR A 21 20.08 6.50 -25.72
N THR A 22 19.28 5.65 -26.37
CA THR A 22 18.19 4.91 -25.72
C THR A 22 18.74 3.88 -24.73
N LEU A 23 19.77 3.11 -25.11
CA LEU A 23 20.44 2.15 -24.24
C LEU A 23 21.08 2.82 -23.02
N VAL A 24 21.75 3.97 -23.21
CA VAL A 24 22.32 4.76 -22.12
C VAL A 24 21.21 5.25 -21.19
N THR A 25 20.15 5.82 -21.75
CA THR A 25 19.00 6.34 -20.98
C THR A 25 18.31 5.22 -20.18
N VAL A 26 18.07 4.06 -20.79
CA VAL A 26 17.53 2.88 -20.12
C VAL A 26 18.49 2.38 -19.03
N SER A 27 19.80 2.39 -19.28
CA SER A 27 20.80 1.97 -18.30
C SER A 27 20.84 2.85 -17.04
N PHE A 28 20.44 4.12 -17.14
CA PHE A 28 20.30 5.01 -15.98
C PHE A 28 18.91 4.95 -15.33
N ILE A 29 17.84 4.83 -16.13
CA ILE A 29 16.46 4.83 -15.61
C ILE A 29 16.09 3.49 -14.98
N LEU A 30 16.53 2.36 -15.57
CA LEU A 30 16.14 1.03 -15.14
C LEU A 30 16.61 0.69 -13.71
N PRO A 31 17.87 0.94 -13.31
CA PRO A 31 18.30 0.72 -11.92
C PRO A 31 17.51 1.57 -10.93
N PHE A 32 17.15 2.81 -11.29
CA PHE A 32 16.34 3.68 -10.45
C PHE A 32 14.92 3.14 -10.27
N LEU A 33 14.29 2.66 -11.35
CA LEU A 33 12.95 2.04 -11.29
C LEU A 33 12.97 0.73 -10.50
N ILE A 34 13.98 -0.13 -10.69
CA ILE A 34 14.15 -1.39 -9.96
C ILE A 34 14.33 -1.12 -8.46
N LYS A 35 15.24 -0.21 -8.09
CA LYS A 35 15.47 0.16 -6.68
C LYS A 35 14.19 0.69 -6.06
N LYS A 36 13.50 1.62 -6.73
CA LYS A 36 12.24 2.20 -6.26
C LYS A 36 11.13 1.16 -6.10
N TYR A 37 11.09 0.13 -6.96
CA TYR A 37 10.15 -0.98 -6.84
C TYR A 37 10.50 -1.88 -5.65
N ASN A 38 11.76 -2.27 -5.50
CA ASN A 38 12.22 -3.13 -4.41
C ASN A 38 12.04 -2.48 -3.04
N ASP A 39 12.41 -1.21 -2.88
CA ASP A 39 12.24 -0.47 -1.63
C ASP A 39 10.75 -0.44 -1.22
N LYS A 40 9.84 -0.33 -2.19
CA LYS A 40 8.40 -0.32 -1.93
C LYS A 40 7.85 -1.70 -1.60
N LYS A 41 8.30 -2.72 -2.33
CA LYS A 41 7.92 -4.11 -2.04
C LYS A 41 8.34 -4.48 -0.62
N GLN A 42 9.57 -4.16 -0.23
CA GLN A 42 10.04 -4.38 1.14
C GLN A 42 9.21 -3.63 2.18
N LYS A 43 8.81 -2.37 1.91
CA LYS A 43 7.92 -1.62 2.81
C LYS A 43 6.55 -2.28 2.97
N ILE A 44 5.96 -2.77 1.87
CA ILE A 44 4.66 -3.46 1.90
C ILE A 44 4.78 -4.78 2.66
N ASP A 45 5.77 -5.61 2.32
CA ASP A 45 5.99 -6.91 2.97
C ASP A 45 6.26 -6.72 4.48
N SER A 46 7.05 -5.70 4.85
CA SER A 46 7.29 -5.35 6.25
C SER A 46 6.03 -4.84 6.95
N GLY A 47 5.19 -4.07 6.26
CA GLY A 47 3.91 -3.60 6.77
C GLY A 47 2.94 -4.75 7.02
N GLU A 48 2.80 -5.66 6.06
CA GLU A 48 1.93 -6.85 6.18
C GLU A 48 2.38 -7.76 7.32
N ARG A 49 3.69 -8.00 7.46
CA ARG A 49 4.22 -8.74 8.61
C ARG A 49 3.91 -8.07 9.94
N SER A 50 3.99 -6.74 10.00
CA SER A 50 3.67 -5.99 11.24
C SER A 50 2.18 -6.08 11.58
N LEU A 51 1.30 -6.06 10.58
CA LEU A 51 -0.15 -6.24 10.79
C LEU A 51 -0.48 -7.65 11.26
N ALA A 52 0.13 -8.67 10.65
CA ALA A 52 -0.05 -10.06 11.06
C ALA A 52 0.44 -10.28 12.50
N ASP A 53 1.64 -9.79 12.84
CA ASP A 53 2.20 -9.89 14.19
C ASP A 53 1.32 -9.16 15.23
N ALA A 54 0.80 -7.98 14.92
CA ALA A 54 -0.11 -7.26 15.81
C ALA A 54 -1.44 -8.02 16.01
N PHE A 55 -1.97 -8.63 14.94
CA PHE A 55 -3.18 -9.44 15.00
C PHE A 55 -2.96 -10.69 15.85
N ASP A 56 -1.90 -11.45 15.59
CA ASP A 56 -1.56 -12.67 16.33
C ASP A 56 -1.36 -12.36 17.82
N LYS A 57 -0.64 -11.28 18.13
CA LYS A 57 -0.42 -10.82 19.51
C LYS A 57 -1.67 -10.38 20.25
N TYR A 58 -2.68 -9.88 19.54
CA TYR A 58 -3.95 -9.46 20.12
C TYR A 58 -4.87 -10.66 20.41
N PHE A 59 -4.84 -11.68 19.56
CA PHE A 59 -5.64 -12.90 19.74
C PHE A 59 -4.90 -14.03 20.48
N SER A 60 -3.64 -13.83 20.87
CA SER A 60 -2.84 -14.84 21.54
C SER A 60 -3.04 -14.83 23.06
N ASP A 61 -3.30 -16.01 23.61
CA ASP A 61 -3.33 -16.25 25.06
C ASP A 61 -1.96 -16.03 25.72
N GLN A 62 -0.87 -15.96 24.95
CA GLN A 62 0.49 -15.71 25.46
C GLN A 62 0.70 -14.25 25.87
N TYR A 63 -0.14 -13.33 25.38
CA TYR A 63 -0.02 -11.90 25.66
C TYR A 63 -1.32 -11.32 26.24
N PRO A 64 -1.73 -11.74 27.45
CA PRO A 64 -2.99 -11.34 28.06
C PRO A 64 -3.08 -9.84 28.39
N LYS A 65 -1.96 -9.11 28.32
CA LYS A 65 -1.90 -7.65 28.50
C LYS A 65 -2.22 -6.87 27.22
N ASN A 66 -2.25 -7.53 26.07
CA ASN A 66 -2.53 -6.90 24.79
C ASN A 66 -4.03 -6.74 24.63
N ASP A 67 -4.57 -5.67 25.18
CA ASP A 67 -5.96 -5.31 25.03
C ASP A 67 -6.24 -4.62 23.67
N PHE A 68 -7.50 -4.25 23.45
CA PHE A 68 -7.91 -3.57 22.23
C PHE A 68 -7.26 -2.20 22.07
N GLU A 69 -6.96 -1.50 23.17
CA GLU A 69 -6.32 -0.18 23.12
C GLU A 69 -4.87 -0.31 22.65
N TRP A 70 -4.16 -1.34 23.12
CA TRP A 70 -2.86 -1.73 22.60
C TRP A 70 -2.93 -2.04 21.10
N TYR A 71 -3.90 -2.86 20.67
CA TYR A 71 -4.05 -3.22 19.25
C TYR A 71 -4.32 -1.99 18.37
N VAL A 72 -5.22 -1.09 18.78
CA VAL A 72 -5.48 0.18 18.07
C VAL A 72 -4.22 1.04 17.99
N ALA A 73 -3.47 1.17 19.08
CA ALA A 73 -2.23 1.94 19.11
C ALA A 73 -1.20 1.36 18.12
N GLU A 74 -1.13 0.04 18.02
CA GLU A 74 -0.18 -0.63 17.12
C GLU A 74 -0.57 -0.48 15.65
N ILE A 75 -1.87 -0.57 15.33
CA ILE A 75 -2.36 -0.24 13.98
C ILE A 75 -2.08 1.23 13.63
N LYS A 76 -2.28 2.18 14.56
CA LYS A 76 -1.91 3.60 14.34
C LYS A 76 -0.41 3.77 14.10
N ALA A 77 0.43 3.05 14.85
CA ALA A 77 1.88 3.08 14.68
C ALA A 77 2.29 2.57 13.29
N ILE A 78 1.67 1.47 12.82
CA ILE A 78 1.89 0.91 11.48
C ILE A 78 1.46 1.89 10.39
N ILE A 79 0.28 2.52 10.53
CA ILE A 79 -0.22 3.55 9.60
C ILE A 79 0.75 4.73 9.51
N LYS A 80 1.24 5.21 10.65
CA LYS A 80 2.19 6.34 10.72
C LYS A 80 3.54 5.99 10.11
N ARG A 81 4.10 4.81 10.44
CA ARG A 81 5.40 4.33 9.93
C ARG A 81 5.40 4.16 8.41
N ASN A 82 4.26 3.77 7.83
CA ASN A 82 4.09 3.55 6.40
C ASN A 82 3.45 4.73 5.66
N GLU A 83 3.28 5.87 6.33
CA GLU A 83 2.70 7.11 5.77
C GLU A 83 1.34 6.91 5.07
N ILE A 84 0.50 6.01 5.60
CA ILE A 84 -0.77 5.65 4.99
C ILE A 84 -1.78 6.78 5.23
N LYS A 85 -2.13 7.48 4.15
CA LYS A 85 -3.13 8.56 4.19
C LYS A 85 -4.54 8.10 3.83
N THR A 86 -4.66 6.97 3.12
CA THR A 86 -5.90 6.53 2.52
C THR A 86 -6.17 5.06 2.84
N ILE A 87 -7.42 4.82 3.24
CA ILE A 87 -7.96 3.51 3.54
C ILE A 87 -9.04 3.18 2.51
N ASN A 88 -8.93 2.01 1.89
CA ASN A 88 -9.89 1.51 0.91
C ASN A 88 -10.79 0.45 1.55
N CYS A 89 -12.10 0.68 1.56
CA CYS A 89 -13.04 -0.29 2.07
C CYS A 89 -13.42 -1.29 0.98
N THR A 90 -13.25 -2.59 1.23
CA THR A 90 -13.63 -3.63 0.24
C THR A 90 -15.15 -3.82 0.15
N ASN A 91 -15.89 -3.63 1.24
CA ASN A 91 -17.34 -3.76 1.25
C ASN A 91 -18.04 -2.66 0.42
N CYS A 92 -17.82 -1.37 0.72
CA CYS A 92 -18.47 -0.29 -0.01
C CYS A 92 -17.64 0.29 -1.17
N LYS A 93 -16.41 -0.21 -1.37
CA LYS A 93 -15.45 0.25 -2.40
C LYS A 93 -15.10 1.75 -2.32
N LYS A 94 -15.45 2.41 -1.20
CA LYS A 94 -15.16 3.83 -0.97
C LYS A 94 -13.80 4.00 -0.31
N LYS A 95 -13.13 5.09 -0.66
CA LYS A 95 -11.91 5.55 0.00
C LYS A 95 -12.25 6.44 1.20
N CYS A 96 -11.48 6.27 2.27
CA CYS A 96 -11.60 6.98 3.54
C CYS A 96 -10.22 7.53 3.94
N THR A 97 -10.21 8.61 4.71
CA THR A 97 -8.97 9.12 5.32
C THR A 97 -8.61 8.23 6.52
N SER A 98 -7.33 7.93 6.71
CA SER A 98 -6.87 7.09 7.83
C SER A 98 -7.29 7.65 9.19
N SER A 99 -7.19 8.97 9.42
CA SER A 99 -7.61 9.59 10.68
C SER A 99 -9.07 9.33 11.05
N LYS A 100 -10.00 9.66 10.14
CA LYS A 100 -11.46 9.45 10.36
C LYS A 100 -11.82 7.97 10.50
N TYR A 101 -11.09 7.11 9.82
CA TYR A 101 -11.31 5.67 9.96
C TYR A 101 -10.88 5.18 11.35
N MET A 102 -9.72 5.62 11.87
CA MET A 102 -9.27 5.19 13.19
C MET A 102 -10.17 5.73 14.31
N GLU A 103 -10.65 6.97 14.19
CA GLU A 103 -11.67 7.52 15.10
C GLU A 103 -12.93 6.65 15.12
N TRP A 104 -13.39 6.20 13.95
CA TRP A 104 -14.52 5.27 13.88
C TRP A 104 -14.18 3.89 14.45
N PHE A 105 -13.02 3.34 14.11
CA PHE A 105 -12.57 2.02 14.53
C PHE A 105 -12.52 1.87 16.06
N GLU A 106 -12.16 2.92 16.78
CA GLU A 106 -12.18 2.96 18.25
C GLU A 106 -13.59 2.83 18.86
N THR A 107 -14.62 3.27 18.11
CA THR A 107 -16.01 3.35 18.59
C THR A 107 -16.87 2.12 18.25
N VAL A 108 -16.37 1.27 17.36
CA VAL A 108 -17.10 0.16 16.75
C VAL A 108 -17.01 -1.12 17.60
N ASP A 109 -18.03 -1.98 17.50
CA ASP A 109 -18.06 -3.24 18.23
C ASP A 109 -16.81 -4.09 18.01
N LYS A 110 -16.21 -4.49 19.12
CA LYS A 110 -14.84 -5.00 19.22
C LYS A 110 -14.72 -6.49 18.94
N THR A 111 -15.86 -7.17 18.83
CA THR A 111 -16.01 -8.63 18.76
C THR A 111 -15.92 -9.20 17.36
N ILE A 112 -15.78 -8.36 16.32
CA ILE A 112 -15.85 -8.84 14.93
C ILE A 112 -14.45 -8.84 14.29
N PRO A 113 -13.83 -10.03 14.07
CA PRO A 113 -12.57 -10.18 13.33
C PRO A 113 -12.61 -9.53 11.94
N GLU A 114 -13.81 -9.40 11.37
CA GLU A 114 -14.08 -8.77 10.08
C GLU A 114 -13.65 -7.30 10.03
N VAL A 115 -13.71 -6.55 11.13
CA VAL A 115 -13.27 -5.13 11.15
C VAL A 115 -11.74 -5.02 11.21
N ASN A 116 -11.06 -6.10 11.63
CA ASN A 116 -9.61 -6.16 11.87
C ASN A 116 -8.80 -6.63 10.64
N ASN A 117 -9.44 -6.83 9.49
CA ASN A 117 -8.77 -7.35 8.30
C ASN A 117 -8.07 -6.20 7.52
N PHE A 118 -6.95 -5.77 8.07
CA PHE A 118 -6.05 -4.79 7.46
C PHE A 118 -5.13 -5.50 6.46
N SER A 119 -5.09 -5.04 5.23
CA SER A 119 -4.15 -5.54 4.21
C SER A 119 -3.57 -4.38 3.41
N PHE A 120 -2.29 -4.45 3.04
CA PHE A 120 -1.70 -3.42 2.21
C PHE A 120 -2.11 -3.61 0.75
N LYS A 121 -2.36 -2.50 0.05
CA LYS A 121 -2.57 -2.49 -1.40
C LYS A 121 -1.76 -1.38 -2.05
N VAL A 122 -1.26 -1.68 -3.25
CA VAL A 122 -0.65 -0.67 -4.12
C VAL A 122 -1.75 0.03 -4.91
N GLY A 123 -1.87 1.33 -4.75
CA GLY A 123 -2.76 2.15 -5.57
C GLY A 123 -2.30 2.20 -7.03
N LYS A 124 -3.26 2.09 -7.96
CA LYS A 124 -3.02 2.06 -9.42
C LYS A 124 -2.35 3.34 -9.97
N ILE A 125 -2.52 4.48 -9.31
CA ILE A 125 -2.02 5.78 -9.76
C ILE A 125 -1.02 6.31 -8.72
N GLY A 126 0.23 6.48 -9.15
CA GLY A 126 1.29 7.12 -8.36
C GLY A 126 1.99 6.22 -7.34
N PHE A 127 1.85 4.89 -7.43
CA PHE A 127 2.55 3.94 -6.54
C PHE A 127 2.38 4.29 -5.05
N LYS A 128 1.19 4.74 -4.64
CA LYS A 128 0.86 5.06 -3.25
C LYS A 128 0.51 3.77 -2.52
N ILE A 129 1.01 3.65 -1.29
CA ILE A 129 0.66 2.56 -0.39
C ILE A 129 -0.68 2.93 0.25
N GLU A 130 -1.69 2.09 0.04
CA GLU A 130 -3.02 2.23 0.63
C GLU A 130 -3.26 1.05 1.58
N LEU A 131 -4.05 1.27 2.62
CA LEU A 131 -4.50 0.19 3.50
C LEU A 131 -5.91 -0.22 3.09
N SER A 132 -6.16 -1.50 2.95
CA SER A 132 -7.45 -2.08 2.62
C SER A 132 -8.06 -2.64 3.90
N VAL A 133 -9.34 -2.34 4.11
CA VAL A 133 -10.14 -2.79 5.26
C VAL A 133 -11.45 -3.37 4.78
N LEU A 134 -12.06 -4.27 5.55
CA LEU A 134 -13.31 -4.89 5.13
C LEU A 134 -14.49 -3.89 5.18
N PHE A 135 -14.64 -3.20 6.30
CA PHE A 135 -15.71 -2.23 6.56
C PHE A 135 -15.16 -0.85 6.89
N CYS A 136 -15.96 0.20 6.71
CA CYS A 136 -15.65 1.56 7.13
C CYS A 136 -16.91 2.30 7.57
N TYR A 137 -16.73 3.49 8.18
CA TYR A 137 -17.82 4.36 8.62
C TYR A 137 -18.82 4.79 7.53
N LYS A 138 -18.47 4.64 6.24
CA LYS A 138 -19.34 4.97 5.09
C LYS A 138 -20.20 3.80 4.63
N CYS A 139 -20.07 2.62 5.25
CA CYS A 139 -20.89 1.46 4.94
C CYS A 139 -22.30 1.67 5.51
N ILE A 140 -23.29 1.83 4.63
CA ILE A 140 -24.68 2.14 5.01
C ILE A 140 -25.46 0.85 5.39
N THR A 141 -24.95 -0.32 5.02
CA THR A 141 -25.70 -1.59 4.96
C THR A 141 -25.43 -2.62 6.06
N LYS A 142 -24.67 -2.32 7.11
CA LYS A 142 -24.64 -3.16 8.32
C LYS A 142 -24.68 -2.29 9.56
N LYS A 143 -25.60 -2.61 10.48
CA LYS A 143 -25.53 -2.22 11.90
C LYS A 143 -24.25 -2.85 12.46
N VAL A 144 -23.11 -2.18 12.30
CA VAL A 144 -21.99 -2.47 13.19
C VAL A 144 -22.42 -1.87 14.51
N THR A 145 -22.89 -2.73 15.40
CA THR A 145 -23.54 -2.37 16.65
C THR A 145 -22.65 -1.38 17.39
N LYS A 146 -23.23 -0.23 17.78
CA LYS A 146 -22.54 0.66 18.70
C LYS A 146 -22.23 -0.16 19.95
N LYS A 147 -20.99 -0.06 20.44
CA LYS A 147 -20.52 -0.60 21.72
C LYS A 147 -21.66 -0.62 22.73
N ALA A 148 -22.09 -1.80 23.16
CA ALA A 148 -22.96 -1.90 24.33
C ALA A 148 -22.16 -1.31 25.49
N ILE A 149 -22.60 -0.15 25.96
CA ILE A 149 -22.06 0.48 27.17
C ILE A 149 -22.52 -0.43 28.31
N SER A 150 -21.63 -1.32 28.76
CA SER A 150 -21.74 -2.02 30.05
C SER A 150 -21.05 -1.19 31.11
#